data_AF-I0AMK6-F1
#
_entry.id   AF-I0AMK6-F1
#
_cell.length_a   1.000
_cell.length_b   1.000
_cell.length_c   1.000
_cell.angle_alpha   90.00
_cell.angle_beta   90.00
_cell.angle_gamma   90.00
#
_symmetry.space_group_name_H-M   'P 1'
#
loop_
_entity.id
_entity.type
_entity.pdbx_description
1 polymer ?
#
loop_
_entity_poly.entity_id
_entity_poly.type
_entity_poly.pdbx_seq_one_letter_code
_entity_poly.pdbx_strand_id
1 'polypeptide(L)'
;MHNLLNKLQEMYEVLQRMQNAMVESDYENFEKSVDQQEKILAEIRNYEKSRIDILKELLQSDILPEKNVLVQKLFEAEPEADFSLQEEYLNIKNSLVEVVGEIENLNFQNKYLIDHSRKFIKELVTNLYGVKNQKLLDRKV
;
A
#
# COMPACT_ATOMS: atom_id res chain seq x y z
N MET A 1 -8.73 -13.39 -9.50
CA MET A 1 -8.72 -12.09 -8.77
C MET A 1 -8.81 -12.26 -7.25
N HIS A 2 -9.47 -13.30 -6.73
CA HIS A 2 -9.49 -13.62 -5.29
C HIS A 2 -8.09 -13.65 -4.62
N ASN A 3 -7.10 -14.28 -5.26
CA ASN A 3 -5.74 -14.31 -4.70
C ASN A 3 -5.14 -12.92 -4.51
N LEU A 4 -5.40 -11.99 -5.44
CA LEU A 4 -4.96 -10.61 -5.31
C LEU A 4 -5.69 -9.90 -4.17
N LEU A 5 -7.00 -10.09 -4.06
CA LEU A 5 -7.81 -9.50 -2.98
C LEU A 5 -7.32 -9.99 -1.60
N ASN A 6 -7.09 -11.30 -1.45
CA ASN A 6 -6.57 -11.86 -0.21
C ASN A 6 -5.21 -11.26 0.15
N LYS A 7 -4.31 -11.09 -0.83
CA LYS A 7 -3.00 -10.47 -0.56
C LYS A 7 -3.07 -9.00 -0.21
N LEU A 8 -4.03 -8.27 -0.78
CA LEU A 8 -4.29 -6.90 -0.37
C LEU A 8 -4.83 -6.83 1.06
N GLN A 9 -5.72 -7.76 1.45
CA GLN A 9 -6.18 -7.86 2.84
C GLN A 9 -5.02 -8.20 3.80
N GLU A 10 -4.15 -9.15 3.44
CA GLU A 10 -2.93 -9.43 4.20
C GLU A 10 -2.02 -8.18 4.33
N MET A 11 -1.86 -7.42 3.25
CA MET A 11 -1.10 -6.16 3.27
C MET A 11 -1.72 -5.14 4.24
N TYR A 12 -3.04 -4.99 4.20
CA TYR A 12 -3.78 -4.11 5.10
C TYR A 12 -3.55 -4.49 6.57
N GLU A 13 -3.68 -5.77 6.92
CA GLU A 13 -3.42 -6.27 8.29
C GLU A 13 -1.97 -6.03 8.73
N VAL A 14 -0.99 -6.22 7.84
CA VAL A 14 0.41 -5.94 8.16
C VAL A 14 0.65 -4.45 8.39
N LEU A 15 0.03 -3.57 7.61
CA LEU A 15 0.11 -2.13 7.83
C LEU A 15 -0.53 -1.70 9.15
N GLN A 16 -1.62 -2.35 9.58
CA GLN A 16 -2.22 -2.11 10.90
C GLN A 16 -1.29 -2.56 12.02
N ARG A 17 -0.66 -3.74 11.89
CA ARG A 17 0.35 -4.22 12.84
C ARG A 17 1.54 -3.28 12.92
N MET A 18 2.01 -2.76 11.78
CA MET A 18 3.07 -1.76 11.76
C MET A 18 2.66 -0.49 12.50
N GLN A 19 1.42 -0.01 12.31
CA GLN A 19 0.89 1.16 13.01
C GLN A 19 0.91 0.97 14.52
N ASN A 20 0.36 -0.15 15.00
CA ASN A 20 0.31 -0.46 16.42
C ASN A 20 1.72 -0.57 17.01
N ALA A 21 2.63 -1.27 16.32
CA ALA A 21 4.02 -1.40 16.73
C ALA A 21 4.73 -0.04 16.86
N MET A 22 4.47 0.91 15.96
CA MET A 22 5.00 2.27 16.08
C MET A 22 4.47 3.01 17.30
N VAL A 23 3.17 2.88 17.61
CA VAL A 23 2.54 3.54 18.76
C VAL A 23 3.03 2.93 20.08
N GLU A 24 3.18 1.61 20.13
CA GLU A 24 3.61 0.85 21.30
C GLU A 24 5.13 0.84 21.50
N SER A 25 5.89 1.43 20.57
CA SER A 25 7.36 1.38 20.54
C SER A 25 7.92 -0.06 20.47
N ASP A 26 7.17 -0.97 19.85
CA ASP A 26 7.57 -2.36 19.61
C ASP A 26 8.42 -2.45 18.32
N TYR A 27 9.73 -2.28 18.49
CA TYR A 27 10.67 -2.31 17.38
C TYR A 27 10.70 -3.65 16.64
N GLU A 28 10.57 -4.78 17.37
CA GLU A 28 10.66 -6.11 16.78
C GLU A 28 9.48 -6.38 15.86
N ASN A 29 8.25 -6.04 16.29
CA ASN A 29 7.08 -6.18 15.44
C ASN A 29 7.04 -5.16 14.30
N PHE A 30 7.61 -3.97 14.47
CA PHE A 30 7.79 -3.02 13.39
C PHE A 30 8.68 -3.60 12.27
N GLU A 31 9.85 -4.13 12.63
CA GLU A 31 10.81 -4.71 11.67
C GLU A 31 10.21 -5.93 10.95
N LYS A 32 9.57 -6.84 11.70
CA LYS A 32 8.84 -7.99 11.10
C LYS A 32 7.74 -7.55 10.14
N SER A 33 7.05 -6.44 10.44
CA SER A 33 6.00 -5.92 9.57
C SER A 33 6.58 -5.36 8.26
N VAL A 34 7.78 -4.78 8.29
CA VAL A 34 8.48 -4.33 7.07
C VAL A 34 8.85 -5.53 6.19
N ASP A 35 9.47 -6.56 6.76
CA ASP A 35 9.84 -7.76 6.01
C ASP A 35 8.62 -8.47 5.37
N GLN A 36 7.50 -8.48 6.09
CA GLN A 36 6.25 -9.06 5.57
C GLN A 36 5.65 -8.22 4.44
N GLN A 37 5.70 -6.88 4.54
CA GLN A 37 5.26 -6.00 3.46
C GLN A 37 6.02 -6.27 2.17
N GLU A 38 7.33 -6.42 2.22
CA GLU A 38 8.14 -6.69 1.02
C GLU A 38 7.73 -7.99 0.32
N LYS A 39 7.51 -9.05 1.10
CA LYS A 39 7.07 -10.36 0.57
C LYS A 39 5.69 -10.27 -0.07
N ILE A 40 4.72 -9.69 0.63
CA ILE A 40 3.35 -9.56 0.13
C ILE A 40 3.30 -8.65 -1.10
N LEU A 41 4.10 -7.57 -1.11
CA LEU A 41 4.18 -6.66 -2.26
C LEU A 41 4.72 -7.36 -3.51
N ALA A 42 5.70 -8.26 -3.36
CA ALA A 42 6.19 -9.07 -4.47
C ALA A 42 5.09 -9.99 -5.04
N GLU A 43 4.30 -10.62 -4.17
CA GLU A 43 3.16 -11.46 -4.59
C GLU A 43 2.06 -10.66 -5.27
N ILE A 44 1.69 -9.48 -4.72
CA ILE A 44 0.72 -8.56 -5.34
C ILE A 44 1.17 -8.18 -6.75
N ARG A 45 2.44 -7.82 -6.93
CA ARG A 45 3.01 -7.47 -8.25
C ARG A 45 2.93 -8.64 -9.23
N ASN A 46 3.18 -9.86 -8.77
CA ASN A 46 3.07 -11.05 -9.60
C ASN A 46 1.62 -11.28 -10.04
N TYR A 47 0.65 -11.21 -9.12
CA TYR A 47 -0.77 -11.37 -9.46
C TYR A 47 -1.28 -10.27 -10.39
N GLU A 48 -0.83 -9.02 -10.18
CA GLU A 48 -1.15 -7.89 -11.04
C GLU A 48 -0.62 -8.09 -12.46
N LYS A 49 0.64 -8.52 -12.58
CA LYS A 49 1.25 -8.84 -13.87
C LYS A 49 0.46 -9.94 -14.59
N SER A 50 0.18 -11.06 -13.91
CA SER A 50 -0.61 -12.14 -14.50
C SER A 50 -1.99 -11.68 -14.92
N ARG A 51 -2.65 -10.80 -14.15
CA ARG A 51 -3.95 -10.22 -14.53
C ARG A 51 -3.84 -9.41 -15.82
N ILE A 52 -2.83 -8.54 -15.93
CA ILE A 52 -2.59 -7.73 -17.12
C ILE A 52 -2.32 -8.62 -18.34
N ASP A 53 -1.50 -9.66 -18.18
CA ASP A 53 -1.17 -10.58 -19.27
C ASP A 53 -2.42 -11.33 -19.77
N ILE A 54 -3.26 -11.84 -18.87
CA ILE A 54 -4.55 -12.47 -19.21
C ILE A 54 -5.48 -11.48 -19.94
N LEU A 55 -5.57 -10.22 -19.47
CA LEU A 55 -6.41 -9.21 -20.10
C LEU A 55 -5.94 -8.86 -21.52
N LYS A 56 -4.62 -8.82 -21.75
CA LYS A 56 -4.06 -8.59 -23.09
C LYS A 56 -4.35 -9.74 -24.04
N GLU A 57 -4.25 -10.97 -23.55
CA GLU A 57 -4.57 -12.18 -24.30
C GLU A 57 -6.05 -12.22 -24.69
N LEU A 58 -6.96 -12.01 -23.73
CA LEU A 58 -8.41 -12.00 -23.96
C LEU A 58 -8.84 -10.91 -24.95
N LEU A 59 -8.24 -9.72 -24.86
CA LEU A 59 -8.58 -8.59 -25.73
C LEU A 59 -7.80 -8.57 -27.05
N GLN A 60 -6.89 -9.54 -27.25
CA GLN A 60 -5.99 -9.63 -28.40
C GLN A 60 -5.28 -8.29 -28.69
N SER A 61 -4.90 -7.59 -27.62
CA SER A 61 -4.35 -6.23 -27.70
C SER A 61 -3.24 -6.04 -26.68
N ASP A 62 -2.09 -5.57 -27.15
CA ASP A 62 -0.95 -5.22 -26.28
C ASP A 62 -1.24 -4.00 -25.39
N ILE A 63 -2.24 -3.19 -25.78
CA ILE A 63 -2.66 -1.98 -25.08
C ILE A 63 -4.02 -2.22 -24.46
N LEU A 64 -4.09 -2.08 -23.13
CA LEU A 64 -5.36 -2.17 -22.41
C LEU A 64 -6.18 -0.88 -22.61
N PRO A 65 -7.48 -1.01 -22.94
CA PRO A 65 -8.41 0.12 -22.99
C PRO A 65 -8.49 0.89 -21.66
N GLU A 66 -8.98 2.13 -21.72
CA GLU A 66 -9.32 2.90 -20.52
C GLU A 66 -10.29 2.15 -19.61
N LYS A 67 -10.21 2.41 -18.29
CA LYS A 67 -10.89 1.66 -17.22
C LYS A 67 -12.40 1.45 -17.46
N ASN A 68 -13.08 2.45 -18.03
CA ASN A 68 -14.53 2.40 -18.28
C ASN A 68 -14.89 1.54 -19.50
N VAL A 69 -14.01 1.51 -20.49
CA VAL A 69 -14.18 0.75 -21.74
C VAL A 69 -13.69 -0.70 -21.57
N LEU A 70 -12.75 -0.93 -20.65
CA LEU A 70 -12.14 -2.24 -20.41
C LEU A 70 -13.18 -3.30 -19.99
N VAL A 71 -14.10 -2.96 -19.10
CA VAL A 71 -15.12 -3.92 -18.61
C VAL A 71 -16.10 -4.29 -19.72
N GLN A 72 -16.54 -3.30 -20.50
CA GLN A 72 -17.44 -3.53 -21.62
C GLN A 72 -16.79 -4.47 -22.64
N LYS A 73 -15.55 -4.18 -23.04
CA LYS A 73 -14.79 -5.03 -23.96
C LYS A 73 -14.50 -6.42 -23.41
N LEU A 74 -14.33 -6.58 -22.11
CA LEU A 74 -14.15 -7.89 -21.48
C LEU A 74 -15.40 -8.75 -21.64
N PHE A 75 -16.58 -8.18 -21.38
CA PHE A 75 -17.85 -8.90 -21.50
C PHE A 75 -18.25 -9.11 -22.97
N GLU A 76 -17.84 -8.22 -23.89
CA GLU A 76 -17.97 -8.44 -25.33
C GLU A 76 -17.07 -9.57 -25.84
N ALA A 77 -15.87 -9.74 -25.26
CA ALA A 77 -14.94 -10.80 -25.63
C ALA A 77 -15.40 -12.19 -25.15
N GLU A 78 -16.22 -12.26 -24.10
CA GLU A 78 -16.76 -13.49 -23.52
C GLU A 78 -18.31 -13.45 -23.46
N PRO A 79 -19.00 -13.45 -24.62
CA PRO A 79 -20.45 -13.29 -24.68
C PRO A 79 -21.23 -14.49 -24.13
N GLU A 80 -20.58 -15.64 -23.99
CA GLU A 80 -21.17 -16.86 -23.41
C GLU A 80 -21.00 -16.95 -21.89
N ALA A 81 -20.29 -16.00 -21.27
CA ALA A 81 -20.13 -15.98 -19.81
C ALA A 81 -21.48 -15.77 -19.11
N ASP A 82 -21.78 -16.64 -18.15
CA ASP A 82 -22.98 -16.52 -17.33
C ASP A 82 -23.03 -15.16 -16.62
N PHE A 83 -24.23 -14.60 -16.49
CA PHE A 83 -24.46 -13.33 -15.80
C PHE A 83 -23.92 -13.35 -14.37
N SER A 84 -24.00 -14.51 -13.70
CA SER A 84 -23.44 -14.71 -12.36
C SER A 84 -21.92 -14.45 -12.29
N LEU A 85 -21.16 -14.87 -13.31
CA LEU A 85 -19.71 -14.66 -13.38
C LEU A 85 -19.35 -13.20 -13.64
N GLN A 86 -20.16 -12.50 -14.43
CA GLN A 86 -19.99 -11.06 -14.67
C GLN A 86 -20.24 -10.25 -13.39
N GLU A 87 -21.29 -10.60 -12.64
CA GLU A 87 -21.59 -10.00 -11.34
C GLU A 87 -20.47 -10.27 -10.32
N GLU A 88 -19.99 -11.51 -10.24
CA GLU A 88 -18.86 -11.89 -9.37
C GLU A 88 -17.59 -11.08 -9.72
N TYR A 89 -17.26 -10.96 -11.00
CA TYR A 89 -16.13 -10.15 -11.47
C TYR A 89 -16.24 -8.69 -11.00
N LEU A 90 -17.42 -8.08 -11.17
CA LEU A 90 -17.67 -6.70 -10.77
C LEU A 90 -17.56 -6.53 -9.25
N ASN A 91 -18.10 -7.48 -8.48
CA ASN A 91 -18.01 -7.46 -7.02
C ASN A 91 -16.56 -7.52 -6.55
N ILE A 92 -15.77 -8.46 -7.06
CA ILE A 92 -14.34 -8.57 -6.69
C ILE A 92 -13.58 -7.31 -7.12
N LYS A 93 -13.85 -6.77 -8.31
CA LYS A 93 -13.22 -5.53 -8.78
C LYS A 93 -13.52 -4.36 -7.83
N ASN A 94 -14.76 -4.22 -7.38
CA ASN A 94 -15.14 -3.16 -6.45
C ASN A 94 -14.44 -3.35 -5.09
N SER A 95 -14.44 -4.56 -4.55
CA SER A 95 -13.71 -4.88 -3.31
C SER A 95 -12.21 -4.62 -3.42
N LEU A 96 -11.59 -4.90 -4.58
CA LEU A 96 -10.17 -4.55 -4.82
C LEU A 96 -9.94 -3.03 -4.73
N VAL A 97 -10.84 -2.23 -5.32
CA VAL A 97 -10.73 -0.76 -5.27
C VAL A 97 -10.88 -0.25 -3.84
N GLU A 98 -11.84 -0.78 -3.09
CA GLU A 98 -12.07 -0.42 -1.69
C GLU A 98 -10.84 -0.72 -0.83
N VAL A 99 -10.34 -1.96 -0.86
CA VAL A 99 -9.18 -2.38 -0.04
C VAL A 99 -7.92 -1.61 -0.43
N VAL A 100 -7.70 -1.32 -1.72
CA VAL A 100 -6.57 -0.48 -2.14
C VAL A 100 -6.69 0.93 -1.54
N GLY A 101 -7.88 1.53 -1.55
CA GLY A 101 -8.10 2.83 -0.94
C GLY A 101 -7.83 2.83 0.57
N GLU A 102 -8.21 1.76 1.27
CA GLU A 102 -7.91 1.58 2.69
C GLU A 102 -6.41 1.44 2.97
N ILE A 103 -5.70 0.64 2.16
CA ILE A 103 -4.24 0.48 2.22
C ILE A 103 -3.54 1.82 1.99
N GLU A 104 -3.95 2.59 0.99
CA GLU A 104 -3.35 3.89 0.68
C GLU A 104 -3.51 4.87 1.86
N ASN A 105 -4.71 4.94 2.43
CA ASN A 105 -4.99 5.78 3.59
C ASN A 105 -4.15 5.35 4.81
N LEU A 106 -4.11 4.06 5.11
CA LEU A 106 -3.35 3.55 6.26
C LEU A 106 -1.84 3.73 6.07
N ASN A 107 -1.33 3.49 4.88
CA ASN A 107 0.08 3.72 4.55
C ASN A 107 0.44 5.22 4.66
N PHE A 108 -0.46 6.12 4.24
CA PHE A 108 -0.28 7.56 4.43
C PHE A 108 -0.19 7.93 5.92
N GLN A 109 -1.07 7.38 6.77
CA GLN A 109 -1.02 7.59 8.22
C GLN A 109 0.29 7.07 8.81
N ASN A 110 0.71 5.87 8.41
CA ASN A 110 1.96 5.27 8.88
C ASN A 110 3.18 6.10 8.49
N LYS A 111 3.23 6.60 7.25
CA LYS A 111 4.26 7.54 6.81
C LYS A 111 4.28 8.80 7.67
N TYR A 112 3.10 9.37 7.95
CA TYR A 112 2.99 10.55 8.80
C TYR A 112 3.58 10.31 10.19
N LEU A 113 3.27 9.17 10.83
CA LEU A 113 3.85 8.79 12.12
C LEU A 113 5.39 8.71 12.05
N ILE A 114 5.92 8.06 11.03
CA ILE A 114 7.38 7.94 10.83
C ILE A 114 8.02 9.32 10.67
N ASP A 115 7.47 10.18 9.82
CA ASP A 115 8.00 11.52 9.56
C ASP A 115 7.98 12.38 10.84
N HIS A 116 6.92 12.29 11.63
CA HIS A 116 6.81 12.97 12.92
C HIS A 116 7.83 12.45 13.94
N SER A 117 7.97 11.14 14.07
CA SER A 117 8.98 10.51 14.94
C SER A 117 10.40 10.94 14.57
N ARG A 118 10.72 10.96 13.28
CA ARG A 118 12.03 11.44 12.79
C ARG A 118 12.27 12.91 13.13
N LYS A 119 11.25 13.77 12.95
CA LYS A 119 11.34 15.19 13.30
C LYS A 119 11.57 15.37 14.80
N PHE A 120 10.82 14.67 15.64
CA PHE A 120 10.97 14.72 17.09
C PHE A 120 12.37 14.30 17.55
N ILE A 121 12.89 13.18 17.03
CA ILE A 121 14.25 12.71 17.33
C ILE A 121 15.29 13.77 16.92
N LYS A 122 15.14 14.37 15.74
CA LYS A 122 16.05 15.42 15.26
C LYS A 122 16.04 16.65 16.18
N GLU A 123 14.86 17.10 16.60
CA GLU A 123 14.70 18.22 17.52
C GLU A 123 15.30 17.92 18.89
N LEU A 124 15.09 16.71 19.42
CA LEU A 124 15.67 16.25 20.68
C LEU A 124 17.20 16.24 20.63
N VAL A 125 17.79 15.68 19.58
CA VAL A 125 19.26 15.71 19.35
C VAL A 125 19.75 17.15 19.24
N THR A 126 19.05 18.01 18.52
CA THR A 126 19.42 19.42 18.34
C THR A 126 19.39 20.16 19.68
N ASN A 127 18.40 19.91 20.53
CA ASN A 127 18.30 20.53 21.85
C ASN A 127 19.38 20.01 22.81
N LEU A 128 19.68 18.71 22.80
CA LEU A 128 20.71 18.14 23.69
C LEU A 128 22.13 18.61 23.32
N TYR A 129 22.44 18.71 22.02
CA TYR A 129 23.79 19.04 21.55
C TYR A 129 23.98 20.50 21.14
N GLY A 130 22.92 21.19 20.70
CA GLY A 130 22.95 22.60 20.27
C GLY A 130 23.03 23.60 21.43
N VAL A 131 22.51 23.25 22.61
CA VAL A 131 22.58 24.12 23.81
C VAL A 131 24.00 24.31 24.32
N LYS A 132 24.93 23.38 24.04
CA LYS A 132 26.35 23.54 24.41
C LYS A 132 27.09 24.63 23.63
N ASN A 133 26.58 25.08 22.47
CA ASN A 133 27.25 26.07 21.62
C ASN A 133 26.65 27.48 21.66
N GLN A 134 25.51 27.72 22.34
CA GLN A 134 24.88 29.04 22.38
C GLN A 134 25.28 29.92 23.59
N LYS A 135 25.80 29.35 24.69
CA LYS A 135 26.18 30.14 25.88
C LYS A 135 27.62 30.67 25.90
N LEU A 136 28.42 30.41 24.86
CA LEU A 136 29.81 30.88 24.76
C LEU A 136 29.96 32.20 23.99
N LEU A 137 28.93 32.65 23.26
CA LEU A 137 29.00 33.86 22.41
C LEU A 137 28.36 35.11 23.02
N ASP A 138 27.70 34.99 24.18
CA ASP A 138 27.00 36.11 24.85
C ASP A 138 27.77 36.72 26.04
N ARG A 139 29.08 36.46 26.15
CA ARG A 139 29.96 37.30 26.98
C ARG A 139 30.66 38.32 26.09
N LYS A 140 29.94 39.38 25.72
CA LYS A 140 30.59 40.63 25.34
C LYS A 140 31.24 41.24 26.59
N VAL A 141 32.57 41.29 26.55
CA VAL A 141 33.39 42.26 27.30
C VAL A 141 33.18 43.64 26.67
#